data_AF-A0A2A4U0Y2-F1
#
_entry.id   AF-A0A2A4U0Y2-F1
#
_cell.length_a   1.000
_cell.length_b   1.000
_cell.length_c   1.000
_cell.angle_alpha   90.00
_cell.angle_beta   90.00
_cell.angle_gamma   90.00
#
_symmetry.space_group_name_H-M   'P 1'
#
loop_
_entity.id
_entity.type
_entity.pdbx_description
1 polymer ?
#
loop_
_entity_poly.entity_id
_entity_poly.type
_entity_poly.pdbx_seq_one_letter_code
_entity_poly.pdbx_strand_id
1 'polypeptide(L)'
;MTRRAVLLMAHGAADTLSEIPSYLQGIFGKRPLPEGIVDQVTERYKKIGGRSPLKTITNAQANGLQDRLGEDVRVYVGMRHWSPWIEDVVAGMRKDGVDEIVAVPLTPYDSAMSVGAYLRALSDAIAATGGPLAVREVRGWHLHPQLIDAYAARISEVNNDPEACLLLTAHSLPARVIKEGDRYAGSLAETAQAVHERSGLARMEFAYQSAGAGGREPWLGPDAGEVLERLKEEGVESVLLSPIGFVSEHMETLYDDDILYAGKADALGLRFSRAKALNDHPAFLDVLADVVQNA
;
A
#
# COMPACT_ATOMS: atom_id res chain seq x y z
N MET A 1 11.37 18.77 27.87
CA MET A 1 11.93 18.13 26.67
C MET A 1 10.75 17.67 25.84
N THR A 2 10.70 18.05 24.57
CA THR A 2 9.69 17.60 23.61
C THR A 2 9.78 16.07 23.49
N ARG A 3 8.65 15.37 23.65
CA ARG A 3 8.54 13.93 23.45
C ARG A 3 8.03 13.70 22.03
N ARG A 4 8.98 13.53 21.12
CA ARG A 4 8.70 13.20 19.71
C ARG A 4 8.31 11.73 19.59
N ALA A 5 7.30 11.46 18.78
CA ALA A 5 6.90 10.11 18.39
C ALA A 5 6.70 10.02 16.87
N VAL A 6 6.81 8.81 16.33
CA VAL A 6 6.43 8.48 14.96
C VAL A 6 5.09 7.77 15.00
N LEU A 7 4.17 8.15 14.11
CA LEU A 7 2.93 7.42 13.88
C LEU A 7 2.92 6.88 12.45
N LEU A 8 3.13 5.57 12.32
CA LEU A 8 2.92 4.86 11.06
C LEU A 8 1.42 4.68 10.84
N MET A 9 0.92 5.17 9.71
CA MET A 9 -0.50 5.10 9.36
C MET A 9 -0.76 4.19 8.18
N ALA A 10 -1.66 3.22 8.35
CA ALA A 10 -2.01 2.24 7.32
C ALA A 10 -3.53 2.13 7.14
N HIS A 11 -3.94 1.43 6.09
CA HIS A 11 -5.35 1.21 5.78
C HIS A 11 -6.05 0.43 6.91
N GLY A 12 -5.40 -0.63 7.40
CA GLY A 12 -6.01 -1.63 8.26
C GLY A 12 -6.75 -2.70 7.46
N ALA A 13 -6.94 -3.86 8.07
CA ALA A 13 -7.60 -5.02 7.47
C ALA A 13 -8.18 -5.90 8.56
N ALA A 14 -9.27 -6.61 8.25
CA ALA A 14 -9.85 -7.59 9.17
C ALA A 14 -8.82 -8.69 9.52
N ASP A 15 -8.77 -9.09 10.79
CA ASP A 15 -7.84 -10.12 11.27
C ASP A 15 -8.44 -11.53 11.04
N THR A 16 -9.77 -11.63 10.95
CA THR A 16 -10.54 -12.87 10.78
C THR A 16 -11.71 -12.72 9.81
N LEU A 17 -12.23 -13.86 9.32
CA LEU A 17 -13.40 -13.88 8.42
C LEU A 17 -14.67 -13.27 9.04
N SER A 18 -14.90 -13.51 10.33
CA SER A 18 -16.08 -13.01 11.04
C SER A 18 -16.12 -11.49 11.17
N GLU A 19 -14.97 -10.83 11.03
CA GLU A 19 -14.83 -9.38 11.16
C GLU A 19 -15.06 -8.64 9.84
N ILE A 20 -15.10 -9.35 8.71
CA ILE A 20 -15.24 -8.76 7.37
C ILE A 20 -16.46 -7.83 7.25
N PRO A 21 -17.67 -8.17 7.74
CA PRO A 21 -18.81 -7.26 7.67
C PRO A 21 -18.54 -5.92 8.35
N SER A 22 -17.97 -5.95 9.56
CA SER A 22 -17.63 -4.73 10.33
C SER A 22 -16.49 -3.95 9.69
N TYR A 23 -15.47 -4.63 9.17
CA TYR A 23 -14.35 -4.01 8.46
C TYR A 23 -14.85 -3.27 7.21
N LEU A 24 -15.68 -3.91 6.40
CA LEU A 24 -16.29 -3.28 5.22
C LEU A 24 -17.17 -2.11 5.64
N GLN A 25 -17.96 -2.22 6.71
CA GLN A 25 -18.74 -1.08 7.21
C GLN A 25 -17.83 0.11 7.58
N GLY A 26 -16.65 -0.14 8.16
CA GLY A 26 -15.64 0.89 8.44
C GLY A 26 -15.07 1.57 7.18
N ILE A 27 -14.96 0.85 6.06
CA ILE A 27 -14.54 1.42 4.76
C ILE A 27 -15.66 2.25 4.13
N PHE A 28 -16.88 1.72 4.13
CA PHE A 28 -18.03 2.38 3.50
C PHE A 28 -18.59 3.53 4.35
N GLY A 29 -18.26 3.58 5.64
CA GLY A 29 -18.68 4.60 6.58
C GLY A 29 -20.18 4.48 6.85
N LYS A 30 -20.94 5.55 6.61
CA LYS A 30 -22.41 5.55 6.75
C LYS A 30 -23.16 4.98 5.53
N ARG A 31 -22.45 4.66 4.45
CA ARG A 31 -23.06 4.15 3.21
C ARG A 31 -23.46 2.69 3.40
N PRO A 32 -24.56 2.24 2.75
CA PRO A 32 -24.91 0.83 2.73
C PRO A 32 -23.82 0.04 2.00
N LEU A 33 -23.60 -1.19 2.43
CA LEU A 33 -22.73 -2.14 1.73
C LEU A 33 -23.39 -2.59 0.42
N PRO A 34 -22.66 -2.61 -0.71
CA PRO A 34 -23.16 -3.20 -1.94
C PRO A 34 -23.59 -4.66 -1.76
N GLU A 35 -24.57 -5.09 -2.54
CA GLU A 35 -25.05 -6.48 -2.51
C GLU A 35 -23.91 -7.46 -2.81
N GLY A 36 -23.79 -8.52 -2.01
CA GLY A 36 -22.79 -9.58 -2.18
C GLY A 36 -21.34 -9.20 -1.86
N ILE A 37 -21.02 -7.95 -1.49
CA ILE A 37 -19.62 -7.55 -1.24
C ILE A 37 -19.00 -8.31 -0.06
N VAL A 38 -19.79 -8.59 0.99
CA VAL A 38 -19.32 -9.32 2.17
C VAL A 38 -18.91 -10.73 1.77
N ASP A 39 -19.74 -11.43 1.00
CA ASP A 39 -19.47 -12.79 0.53
C ASP A 39 -18.26 -12.80 -0.40
N GLN A 40 -18.20 -11.86 -1.35
CA GLN A 40 -17.06 -11.74 -2.27
C GLN A 40 -15.74 -11.55 -1.51
N VAL A 41 -15.67 -10.61 -0.57
CA VAL A 41 -14.45 -10.35 0.21
C VAL A 41 -14.14 -11.52 1.14
N THR A 42 -15.15 -12.18 1.71
CA THR A 42 -14.98 -13.39 2.52
C THR A 42 -14.34 -14.52 1.73
N GLU A 43 -14.81 -14.77 0.50
CA GLU A 43 -14.21 -15.77 -0.37
C GLU A 43 -12.77 -15.43 -0.75
N ARG A 44 -12.45 -14.15 -1.01
CA ARG A 44 -11.06 -13.72 -1.25
C ARG A 44 -10.18 -14.00 -0.03
N TYR A 45 -10.63 -13.63 1.16
CA TYR A 45 -9.90 -13.91 2.40
C TYR A 45 -9.68 -15.41 2.60
N LYS A 46 -10.68 -16.26 2.34
CA LYS A 46 -10.52 -17.72 2.43
C LYS A 46 -9.40 -18.23 1.51
N LYS A 47 -9.33 -17.73 0.27
CA LYS A 47 -8.30 -18.17 -0.68
C LYS A 47 -6.88 -17.75 -0.30
N ILE A 48 -6.72 -16.67 0.47
CA ILE A 48 -5.41 -16.21 0.97
C ILE A 48 -5.06 -16.75 2.38
N GLY A 49 -5.80 -17.75 2.88
CA GLY A 49 -5.55 -18.37 4.19
C GLY A 49 -6.38 -17.83 5.35
N GLY A 50 -7.42 -17.06 5.07
CA GLY A 50 -8.47 -16.64 6.03
C GLY A 50 -8.19 -15.34 6.79
N ARG A 51 -7.06 -14.67 6.51
CA ARG A 51 -6.64 -13.44 7.20
C ARG A 51 -5.74 -12.56 6.32
N SER A 52 -5.74 -11.25 6.57
CA SER A 52 -4.77 -10.34 5.95
C SER A 52 -3.47 -10.28 6.78
N PRO A 53 -2.28 -10.33 6.15
CA PRO A 53 -1.02 -10.17 6.86
C PRO A 53 -0.68 -8.71 7.18
N LEU A 54 -1.43 -7.75 6.63
CA LEU A 54 -1.11 -6.31 6.67
C LEU A 54 -0.77 -5.81 8.07
N LYS A 55 -1.57 -6.14 9.08
CA LYS A 55 -1.34 -5.70 10.46
C LYS A 55 -0.07 -6.29 11.06
N THR A 56 0.20 -7.56 10.78
CA THR A 56 1.40 -8.25 11.26
C THR A 56 2.65 -7.61 10.65
N ILE A 57 2.63 -7.38 9.34
CA ILE A 57 3.72 -6.73 8.61
C ILE A 57 3.92 -5.28 9.08
N THR A 58 2.83 -4.53 9.27
CA THR A 58 2.90 -3.14 9.74
C THR A 58 3.53 -3.04 11.14
N ASN A 59 3.20 -3.97 12.04
CA ASN A 59 3.84 -4.04 13.35
C ASN A 59 5.31 -4.44 13.26
N ALA A 60 5.67 -5.35 12.34
CA ALA A 60 7.07 -5.69 12.08
C ALA A 60 7.85 -4.50 11.52
N GLN A 61 7.24 -3.71 10.62
CA GLN A 61 7.81 -2.44 10.13
C GLN A 61 8.01 -1.43 11.27
N ALA A 62 7.03 -1.29 12.17
CA ALA A 62 7.14 -0.41 13.33
C ALA A 62 8.28 -0.82 14.27
N ASN A 63 8.40 -2.12 14.58
CA ASN A 63 9.48 -2.64 15.41
C ASN A 63 10.85 -2.43 14.75
N GLY A 64 10.96 -2.77 13.46
CA GLY A 64 12.21 -2.59 12.71
C GLY A 64 12.62 -1.13 12.55
N LEU A 65 11.66 -0.20 12.49
CA LEU A 65 11.91 1.24 12.53
C LEU A 65 12.29 1.69 13.94
N GLN A 66 11.63 1.18 14.98
CA GLN A 66 11.95 1.47 16.38
C GLN A 66 13.41 1.13 16.70
N ASP A 67 13.90 -0.01 16.21
CA ASP A 67 15.30 -0.43 16.37
C ASP A 67 16.30 0.55 15.72
N ARG A 68 15.90 1.21 14.61
CA ARG A 68 16.73 2.18 13.88
C ARG A 68 16.73 3.57 14.50
N LEU A 69 15.61 3.95 15.12
CA LEU A 69 15.44 5.27 15.74
C LEU A 69 15.95 5.32 17.18
N GLY A 70 16.08 4.16 17.85
CA GLY A 70 16.50 4.08 19.25
C GLY A 70 15.41 4.51 20.23
N GLU A 71 15.75 4.61 21.52
CA GLU A 71 14.76 4.75 22.61
C GLU A 71 14.19 6.18 22.77
N ASP A 72 14.83 7.18 22.18
CA ASP A 72 14.43 8.60 22.30
C ASP A 72 13.15 8.94 21.52
N VAL A 73 12.78 8.11 20.55
CA VAL A 73 11.58 8.26 19.73
C VAL A 73 10.76 6.98 19.80
N ARG A 74 9.48 7.09 20.15
CA ARG A 74 8.56 5.95 20.15
C ARG A 74 7.84 5.83 18.82
N VAL A 75 7.75 4.62 18.28
CA VAL A 75 7.02 4.30 17.05
C VAL A 75 5.65 3.70 17.40
N TYR A 76 4.59 4.28 16.86
CA TYR A 76 3.21 3.84 17.01
C TYR A 76 2.64 3.42 15.66
N VAL A 77 1.65 2.54 15.67
CA VAL A 77 0.89 2.12 14.49
C VAL A 77 -0.57 2.53 14.68
N GLY A 78 -1.11 3.27 13.71
CA GLY A 78 -2.52 3.63 13.65
C GLY A 78 -3.13 3.24 12.30
N MET A 79 -4.34 2.70 12.33
CA MET A 79 -5.06 2.24 11.16
C MET A 79 -6.34 3.03 10.99
N ARG A 80 -6.70 3.26 9.72
CA ARG A 80 -7.88 4.06 9.37
C ARG A 80 -9.18 3.26 9.41
N HIS A 81 -9.14 2.01 8.97
CA HIS A 81 -10.33 1.17 8.77
C HIS A 81 -10.35 -0.09 9.63
N TRP A 82 -9.35 -0.30 10.49
CA TRP A 82 -9.37 -1.37 11.49
C TRP A 82 -8.54 -1.02 12.72
N SER A 83 -8.59 -1.84 13.78
CA SER A 83 -7.81 -1.63 15.01
C SER A 83 -6.34 -2.07 14.87
N PRO A 84 -5.34 -1.33 15.43
CA PRO A 84 -5.48 -0.18 16.33
C PRO A 84 -5.86 1.10 15.58
N TRP A 85 -6.95 1.75 15.98
CA TRP A 85 -7.48 2.91 15.28
C TRP A 85 -6.61 4.14 15.52
N ILE A 86 -6.44 5.00 14.51
CA ILE A 86 -5.69 6.26 14.65
C ILE A 86 -6.18 7.07 15.86
N GLU A 87 -7.49 7.13 16.09
CA GLU A 87 -8.10 7.82 17.23
C GLU A 87 -7.68 7.26 18.60
N ASP A 88 -7.70 5.94 18.76
CA ASP A 88 -7.28 5.27 20.00
C ASP A 88 -5.79 5.46 20.26
N VAL A 89 -4.98 5.39 19.20
CA VAL A 89 -3.53 5.49 19.28
C VAL A 89 -3.12 6.91 19.67
N VAL A 90 -3.72 7.93 19.05
CA VAL A 90 -3.46 9.34 19.39
C VAL A 90 -3.87 9.63 20.85
N ALA A 91 -5.00 9.09 21.31
CA ALA A 91 -5.38 9.21 22.72
C ALA A 91 -4.38 8.52 23.67
N GLY A 92 -3.78 7.40 23.26
CA GLY A 92 -2.68 6.75 23.97
C GLY A 92 -1.40 7.59 24.00
N MET A 93 -0.98 8.12 22.85
CA MET A 93 0.20 8.99 22.71
C MET A 93 0.12 10.22 23.63
N ARG A 94 -1.07 10.80 23.80
CA ARG A 94 -1.30 11.89 24.75
C ARG A 94 -1.04 11.48 26.20
N LYS A 95 -1.50 10.29 26.61
CA LYS A 95 -1.24 9.75 27.95
C LYS A 95 0.25 9.49 28.18
N ASP A 96 0.97 9.15 27.12
CA ASP A 96 2.43 9.00 27.13
C ASP A 96 3.18 10.36 27.15
N GLY A 97 2.46 11.48 27.05
CA GLY A 97 3.01 12.83 27.08
C GLY A 97 3.67 13.27 25.78
N VAL A 98 3.29 12.68 24.64
CA VAL A 98 3.74 13.10 23.31
C VAL A 98 3.22 14.51 22.99
N ASP A 99 4.10 15.37 22.50
CA ASP A 99 3.79 16.75 22.08
C ASP A 99 4.20 17.06 20.62
N GLU A 100 4.96 16.17 19.97
CA GLU A 100 5.30 16.22 18.54
C GLU A 100 5.14 14.84 17.88
N ILE A 101 4.44 14.78 16.74
CA ILE A 101 4.25 13.56 15.93
C ILE A 101 4.89 13.76 14.55
N VAL A 102 5.73 12.80 14.13
CA VAL A 102 6.06 12.59 12.72
C VAL A 102 5.04 11.58 12.17
N ALA A 103 4.13 12.08 11.33
CA ALA A 103 3.02 11.31 10.78
C ALA A 103 3.44 10.69 9.44
N VAL A 104 3.55 9.36 9.38
CA VAL A 104 4.06 8.62 8.23
C VAL A 104 2.97 7.70 7.68
N PRO A 105 2.21 8.14 6.66
CA PRO A 105 1.45 7.23 5.82
C PRO A 105 2.35 6.16 5.21
N LEU A 106 2.00 4.88 5.38
CA LEU A 106 2.68 3.75 4.74
C LEU A 106 2.25 3.58 3.28
N THR A 107 2.33 4.68 2.55
CA THR A 107 2.23 4.75 1.10
C THR A 107 3.14 5.90 0.62
N PRO A 108 4.01 5.66 -0.38
CA PRO A 108 4.86 6.72 -0.92
C PRO A 108 4.10 7.75 -1.75
N TYR A 109 2.90 7.41 -2.22
CA TYR A 109 2.15 8.16 -3.21
C TYR A 109 1.14 9.11 -2.55
N ASP A 110 1.34 10.42 -2.73
CA ASP A 110 0.43 11.42 -2.19
C ASP A 110 -0.89 11.43 -2.97
N SER A 111 -1.99 11.17 -2.27
CA SER A 111 -3.35 11.23 -2.77
C SER A 111 -4.31 11.71 -1.70
N ALA A 112 -5.34 12.45 -2.12
CA ALA A 112 -6.42 12.86 -1.23
C ALA A 112 -7.22 11.65 -0.68
N MET A 113 -7.19 10.51 -1.37
CA MET A 113 -7.90 9.28 -0.99
C MET A 113 -7.10 8.39 -0.03
N SER A 114 -5.77 8.54 0.02
CA SER A 114 -4.88 7.80 0.93
C SER A 114 -4.23 8.73 1.97
N VAL A 115 -3.07 9.32 1.68
CA VAL A 115 -2.30 10.23 2.54
C VAL A 115 -3.18 11.32 3.14
N GLY A 116 -3.94 12.03 2.31
CA GLY A 116 -4.85 13.07 2.77
C GLY A 116 -5.95 12.53 3.71
N ALA A 117 -6.41 11.30 3.50
CA ALA A 117 -7.42 10.69 4.36
C ALA A 117 -6.85 10.22 5.72
N TYR A 118 -5.62 9.72 5.75
CA TYR A 118 -4.91 9.41 6.99
C TYR A 118 -4.64 10.67 7.82
N LEU A 119 -4.17 11.73 7.18
CA LEU A 119 -3.85 12.99 7.84
C LEU A 119 -5.10 13.71 8.36
N ARG A 120 -6.23 13.62 7.64
CA ARG A 120 -7.53 14.05 8.18
C ARG A 120 -7.93 13.27 9.43
N ALA A 121 -7.83 11.93 9.39
CA ALA A 121 -8.14 11.10 10.56
C ALA A 121 -7.25 11.43 11.76
N LEU A 122 -5.95 11.70 11.53
CA LEU A 122 -5.03 12.17 12.57
C LEU A 122 -5.45 13.54 13.12
N SER A 123 -5.76 14.50 12.25
CA SER A 123 -6.22 15.83 12.65
C SER A 123 -7.50 15.77 13.50
N ASP A 124 -8.48 14.97 13.10
CA ASP A 124 -9.74 14.78 13.83
C ASP A 124 -9.48 14.12 15.20
N ALA A 125 -8.60 13.12 15.26
CA ALA A 125 -8.18 12.48 16.50
C ALA A 125 -7.47 13.45 17.46
N ILE A 126 -6.55 14.28 16.95
CA ILE A 126 -5.87 15.32 17.76
C ILE A 126 -6.90 16.30 18.33
N ALA A 127 -7.83 16.79 17.50
CA ALA A 127 -8.88 17.71 17.92
C ALA A 127 -9.78 17.13 19.02
N ALA A 128 -10.08 15.83 18.97
CA ALA A 128 -10.88 15.13 19.98
C ALA A 128 -10.16 14.98 21.34
N THR A 129 -8.82 14.93 21.35
CA THR A 129 -8.03 14.76 22.60
C THR A 129 -7.78 16.05 23.39
N GLY A 130 -7.96 17.22 22.77
CA GLY A 130 -7.71 18.52 23.39
C GLY A 130 -6.22 18.89 23.49
N GLY A 131 -5.94 20.18 23.33
CA GLY A 131 -4.58 20.75 23.39
C GLY A 131 -3.82 20.68 22.05
N PRO A 132 -2.80 21.54 21.84
CA PRO A 132 -2.00 21.50 20.62
C PRO A 132 -1.11 20.25 20.60
N LEU A 133 -0.83 19.74 19.40
CA LEU A 133 0.19 18.74 19.14
C LEU A 133 0.87 19.12 17.82
N ALA A 134 2.19 19.22 17.83
CA ALA A 134 2.94 19.54 16.62
C ALA A 134 2.93 18.32 15.69
N VAL A 135 2.62 18.50 14.42
CA VAL A 135 2.59 17.42 13.43
C VAL A 135 3.55 17.77 12.28
N ARG A 136 4.46 16.84 11.98
CA ARG A 136 5.25 16.79 10.75
C ARG A 136 4.63 15.77 9.84
N GLU A 137 4.10 16.21 8.71
CA GLU A 137 3.45 15.33 7.75
C GLU A 137 4.46 14.83 6.73
N VAL A 138 4.71 13.52 6.70
CA VAL A 138 5.49 12.91 5.63
C VAL A 138 4.58 12.66 4.43
N ARG A 139 4.99 13.15 3.27
CA ARG A 139 4.25 13.04 2.00
C ARG A 139 5.23 12.83 0.84
N GLY A 140 4.80 12.11 -0.19
CA GLY A 140 5.47 12.09 -1.50
C GLY A 140 6.93 11.63 -1.47
N TRP A 141 7.19 10.44 -0.93
CA TRP A 141 8.54 9.84 -0.84
C TRP A 141 8.76 8.71 -1.87
N HIS A 142 7.97 8.70 -2.95
CA HIS A 142 7.96 7.66 -3.99
C HIS A 142 9.25 7.58 -4.81
N LEU A 143 9.97 8.69 -4.97
CA LEU A 143 11.27 8.73 -5.66
C LEU A 143 12.47 8.63 -4.71
N HIS A 144 12.27 8.21 -3.46
CA HIS A 144 13.39 8.00 -2.55
C HIS A 144 14.37 6.98 -3.16
N PRO A 145 15.67 7.30 -3.35
CA PRO A 145 16.57 6.44 -4.13
C PRO A 145 16.66 5.00 -3.58
N GLN A 146 16.73 4.85 -2.26
CA GLN A 146 16.77 3.52 -1.64
C GLN A 146 15.41 2.77 -1.72
N LEU A 147 14.29 3.48 -1.92
CA LEU A 147 13.00 2.83 -2.17
C LEU A 147 13.00 2.19 -3.56
N ILE A 148 13.50 2.92 -4.57
CA ILE A 148 13.67 2.41 -5.93
C ILE A 148 14.61 1.19 -5.93
N ASP A 149 15.72 1.26 -5.18
CA ASP A 149 16.65 0.15 -5.01
C ASP A 149 15.98 -1.06 -4.34
N ALA A 150 15.14 -0.84 -3.33
CA ALA A 150 14.42 -1.91 -2.65
C ALA A 150 13.41 -2.61 -3.57
N TYR A 151 12.69 -1.87 -4.41
CA TYR A 151 11.80 -2.47 -5.42
C TYR A 151 12.59 -3.27 -6.46
N ALA A 152 13.69 -2.72 -6.97
CA ALA A 152 14.53 -3.43 -7.94
C ALA A 152 15.16 -4.70 -7.34
N ALA A 153 15.55 -4.68 -6.08
CA ALA A 153 16.03 -5.86 -5.37
C ALA A 153 14.96 -6.96 -5.31
N ARG A 154 13.71 -6.61 -4.94
CA ARG A 154 12.57 -7.56 -4.96
C ARG A 154 12.30 -8.15 -6.34
N ILE A 155 12.43 -7.34 -7.40
CA ILE A 155 12.32 -7.81 -8.78
C ILE A 155 13.44 -8.81 -9.09
N SER A 156 14.69 -8.47 -8.74
CA SER A 156 15.85 -9.33 -9.00
C SER A 156 15.80 -10.67 -8.25
N GLU A 157 15.16 -10.75 -7.08
CA GLU A 157 14.99 -12.00 -6.31
C GLU A 157 14.21 -13.07 -7.09
N VAL A 158 13.30 -12.67 -7.99
CA VAL A 158 12.40 -13.57 -8.72
C VAL A 158 12.62 -13.56 -10.23
N ASN A 159 13.47 -12.66 -10.73
CA ASN A 159 13.79 -12.58 -12.14
C ASN A 159 14.66 -13.75 -12.59
N ASN A 160 14.04 -14.73 -13.25
CA ASN A 160 14.71 -15.89 -13.83
C ASN A 160 14.75 -15.83 -15.38
N ASP A 161 14.24 -14.76 -15.98
CA ASP A 161 14.12 -14.60 -17.43
C ASP A 161 14.42 -13.13 -17.80
N PRO A 162 15.61 -12.81 -18.32
CA PRO A 162 16.01 -11.44 -18.63
C PRO A 162 15.15 -10.79 -19.72
N GLU A 163 14.42 -11.58 -20.50
CA GLU A 163 13.50 -11.11 -21.54
C GLU A 163 12.05 -10.95 -21.02
N ALA A 164 11.80 -11.21 -19.74
CA ALA A 164 10.48 -11.03 -19.15
C ALA A 164 10.01 -9.57 -19.25
N CYS A 165 8.72 -9.40 -19.55
CA CYS A 165 8.07 -8.11 -19.43
C CYS A 165 7.83 -7.79 -17.95
N LEU A 166 8.37 -6.67 -17.46
CA LEU A 166 8.08 -6.16 -16.13
C LEU A 166 6.67 -5.53 -16.11
N LEU A 167 5.73 -6.13 -15.38
CA LEU A 167 4.40 -5.56 -15.17
C LEU A 167 4.34 -4.88 -13.79
N LEU A 168 4.37 -3.55 -13.77
CA LEU A 168 4.26 -2.77 -12.54
C LEU A 168 2.80 -2.48 -12.25
N THR A 169 2.35 -2.77 -11.02
CA THR A 169 0.94 -2.61 -10.65
C THR A 169 0.71 -1.72 -9.43
N ALA A 170 -0.45 -1.06 -9.40
CA ALA A 170 -0.94 -0.30 -8.26
C ALA A 170 -2.48 -0.32 -8.17
N HIS A 171 -3.04 -0.01 -7.00
CA HIS A 171 -4.50 0.08 -6.86
C HIS A 171 -5.06 1.17 -7.79
N SER A 172 -6.14 0.87 -8.51
CA SER A 172 -6.86 1.85 -9.30
C SER A 172 -7.58 2.87 -8.43
N LEU A 173 -7.75 4.10 -8.89
CA LEU A 173 -8.63 5.08 -8.23
C LEU A 173 -9.77 5.48 -9.18
N PRO A 174 -10.89 6.02 -8.67
CA PRO A 174 -11.90 6.63 -9.52
C PRO A 174 -11.29 7.77 -10.36
N ALA A 175 -11.53 7.81 -11.66
CA ALA A 175 -10.83 8.70 -12.60
C ALA A 175 -11.03 10.20 -12.31
N ARG A 176 -12.04 10.58 -11.50
CA ARG A 176 -12.22 11.97 -11.06
C ARG A 176 -11.01 12.53 -10.31
N VAL A 177 -10.18 11.69 -9.69
CA VAL A 177 -8.98 12.14 -8.96
C VAL A 177 -8.02 12.93 -9.88
N ILE A 178 -7.98 12.62 -11.18
CA ILE A 178 -7.20 13.38 -12.16
C ILE A 178 -7.72 14.81 -12.27
N LYS A 179 -9.05 14.99 -12.39
CA LYS A 179 -9.67 16.33 -12.49
C LYS A 179 -9.53 17.12 -11.20
N GLU A 180 -9.43 16.43 -10.06
CA GLU A 180 -9.20 17.01 -8.74
C GLU A 180 -7.73 17.42 -8.51
N GLY A 181 -6.84 17.14 -9.48
CA GLY A 181 -5.42 17.51 -9.40
C GLY A 181 -4.58 16.57 -8.53
N ASP A 182 -5.06 15.35 -8.29
CA ASP A 182 -4.36 14.36 -7.48
C ASP A 182 -3.06 13.90 -8.16
N ARG A 183 -1.97 13.79 -7.38
CA ARG A 183 -0.63 13.44 -7.87
C ARG A 183 -0.41 11.93 -8.02
N TYR A 184 -1.34 11.09 -7.58
CA TYR A 184 -1.21 9.65 -7.50
C TYR A 184 -0.72 9.01 -8.81
N ALA A 185 -1.45 9.22 -9.91
CA ALA A 185 -1.13 8.61 -11.19
C ALA A 185 0.23 9.08 -11.74
N GLY A 186 0.55 10.36 -11.58
CA GLY A 186 1.86 10.91 -12.00
C GLY A 186 3.01 10.33 -11.18
N SER A 187 2.84 10.24 -9.85
CA SER A 187 3.86 9.71 -8.94
C SER A 187 4.11 8.21 -9.18
N LEU A 188 3.04 7.47 -9.51
CA LEU A 188 3.16 6.07 -9.94
C LEU A 188 3.92 5.93 -11.24
N ALA A 189 3.63 6.76 -12.25
CA ALA A 189 4.35 6.74 -13.53
C ALA A 189 5.84 7.08 -13.36
N GLU A 190 6.16 8.09 -12.54
CA GLU A 190 7.54 8.45 -12.19
C GLU A 190 8.27 7.28 -11.49
N THR A 191 7.61 6.62 -10.53
CA THR A 191 8.17 5.47 -9.83
C THR A 191 8.34 4.28 -10.75
N ALA A 192 7.36 4.02 -11.62
CA ALA A 192 7.40 2.93 -12.58
C ALA A 192 8.59 3.07 -13.52
N GLN A 193 8.83 4.28 -14.02
CA GLN A 193 9.99 4.57 -14.85
C GLN A 193 11.30 4.37 -14.09
N ALA A 194 11.43 4.91 -12.87
CA ALA A 194 12.64 4.78 -12.06
C ALA A 194 12.94 3.32 -11.68
N VAL A 195 11.91 2.54 -11.32
CA VAL A 195 12.04 1.10 -11.02
C VAL A 195 12.40 0.32 -12.28
N HIS A 196 11.79 0.63 -13.42
CA HIS A 196 12.12 -0.01 -14.69
C HIS A 196 13.61 0.20 -15.06
N GLU A 197 14.08 1.45 -15.03
CA GLU A 197 15.48 1.78 -15.29
C GLU A 197 16.42 1.05 -14.32
N ARG A 198 16.06 0.96 -13.03
CA ARG A 198 16.86 0.25 -12.04
C ARG A 198 16.82 -1.27 -12.18
N SER A 199 15.72 -1.84 -12.69
CA SER A 199 15.53 -3.28 -12.84
C SER A 199 16.42 -3.90 -13.92
N GLY A 200 16.80 -3.12 -14.93
CA GLY A 200 17.56 -3.59 -16.09
C GLY A 200 16.77 -4.46 -17.07
N LEU A 201 15.48 -4.72 -16.84
CA LEU A 201 14.62 -5.42 -17.79
C LEU A 201 14.35 -4.53 -19.00
N ALA A 202 14.38 -5.11 -20.20
CA ALA A 202 14.26 -4.35 -21.45
C ALA A 202 12.85 -3.83 -21.71
N ARG A 203 11.82 -4.50 -21.17
CA ARG A 203 10.41 -4.21 -21.43
C ARG A 203 9.65 -3.99 -20.13
N MET A 204 8.86 -2.93 -20.07
CA MET A 204 7.95 -2.63 -18.96
C MET A 204 6.56 -2.23 -19.45
N GLU A 205 5.56 -2.64 -18.69
CA GLU A 205 4.18 -2.19 -18.77
C GLU A 205 3.72 -1.74 -17.38
N PHE A 206 2.78 -0.80 -17.35
CA PHE A 206 2.12 -0.38 -16.12
C PHE A 206 0.63 -0.68 -16.20
N ALA A 207 0.05 -1.17 -15.10
CA ALA A 207 -1.37 -1.41 -15.00
C ALA A 207 -1.90 -1.09 -13.61
N TYR A 208 -3.21 -0.88 -13.53
CA TYR A 208 -3.91 -0.79 -12.27
C TYR A 208 -4.57 -2.13 -11.92
N GLN A 209 -4.84 -2.32 -10.64
CA GLN A 209 -5.58 -3.46 -10.11
C GLN A 209 -6.69 -3.00 -9.17
N SER A 210 -7.57 -3.93 -8.79
CA SER A 210 -8.57 -3.72 -7.73
C SER A 210 -9.54 -2.55 -7.97
N ALA A 211 -9.85 -2.25 -9.24
CA ALA A 211 -10.87 -1.26 -9.56
C ALA A 211 -12.22 -1.64 -8.94
N GLY A 212 -12.88 -0.68 -8.30
CA GLY A 212 -14.14 -0.94 -7.59
C GLY A 212 -15.24 -1.39 -8.55
N ALA A 213 -15.76 -2.59 -8.31
CA ALA A 213 -16.87 -3.13 -9.08
C ALA A 213 -18.17 -2.35 -8.80
N GLY A 214 -18.94 -2.05 -9.85
CA GLY A 214 -20.34 -1.62 -9.73
C GLY A 214 -20.61 -0.11 -9.75
N GLY A 215 -19.63 0.73 -10.03
CA GLY A 215 -19.84 2.17 -10.26
C GLY A 215 -20.10 2.52 -11.72
N ARG A 216 -20.88 3.59 -11.98
CA ARG A 216 -20.91 4.26 -13.30
C ARG A 216 -19.65 5.09 -13.57
N GLU A 217 -18.91 5.40 -12.51
CA GLU A 217 -17.70 6.20 -12.59
C GLU A 217 -16.54 5.36 -13.15
N PRO A 218 -15.84 5.83 -14.19
CA PRO A 218 -14.66 5.13 -14.71
C PRO A 218 -13.53 5.17 -13.67
N TRP A 219 -12.75 4.11 -13.66
CA TRP A 219 -11.55 3.96 -12.82
C TRP A 219 -10.29 4.12 -13.67
N LEU A 220 -9.15 4.39 -13.04
CA LEU A 220 -7.86 4.44 -13.71
C LEU A 220 -7.53 3.06 -14.32
N GLY A 221 -7.13 3.07 -15.59
CA GLY A 221 -6.75 1.87 -16.33
C GLY A 221 -5.40 2.06 -17.04
N PRO A 222 -4.91 1.02 -17.72
CA PRO A 222 -5.57 -0.28 -17.98
C PRO A 222 -5.61 -1.21 -16.77
N ASP A 223 -6.49 -2.23 -16.75
CA ASP A 223 -6.45 -3.31 -15.75
C ASP A 223 -5.30 -4.29 -16.05
N ALA A 224 -4.65 -4.83 -15.01
CA ALA A 224 -3.51 -5.73 -15.18
C ALA A 224 -3.88 -7.00 -15.95
N GLY A 225 -5.12 -7.49 -15.82
CA GLY A 225 -5.61 -8.61 -16.60
C GLY A 225 -5.74 -8.27 -18.09
N GLU A 226 -6.20 -7.07 -18.45
CA GLU A 226 -6.25 -6.62 -19.85
C GLU A 226 -4.84 -6.49 -20.44
N VAL A 227 -3.87 -6.02 -19.64
CA VAL A 227 -2.47 -5.96 -20.05
C VAL A 227 -1.90 -7.35 -20.30
N LEU A 228 -2.20 -8.35 -19.47
CA LEU A 228 -1.75 -9.73 -19.70
C LEU A 228 -2.25 -10.31 -21.03
N GLU A 229 -3.51 -10.05 -21.40
CA GLU A 229 -4.07 -10.45 -22.69
C GLU A 229 -3.32 -9.80 -23.86
N ARG A 230 -3.16 -8.47 -23.81
CA ARG A 230 -2.40 -7.72 -24.82
C ARG A 230 -0.98 -8.26 -24.97
N LEU A 231 -0.27 -8.46 -23.86
CA LEU A 231 1.10 -8.97 -23.89
C LEU A 231 1.18 -10.32 -24.58
N LYS A 232 0.20 -11.21 -24.34
CA LYS A 232 0.15 -12.50 -25.02
C LYS A 232 -0.04 -12.35 -26.52
N GLU A 233 -0.93 -11.46 -26.96
CA GLU A 233 -1.17 -11.18 -28.39
C GLU A 233 0.07 -10.63 -29.09
N GLU A 234 0.89 -9.87 -28.38
CA GLU A 234 2.16 -9.32 -28.86
C GLU A 234 3.33 -10.32 -28.82
N GLY A 235 3.07 -11.56 -28.41
CA GLY A 235 4.06 -12.64 -28.40
C GLY A 235 4.97 -12.65 -27.16
N VAL A 236 4.62 -11.93 -26.09
CA VAL A 236 5.34 -12.06 -24.81
C VAL A 236 5.10 -13.46 -24.25
N GLU A 237 6.19 -14.09 -23.80
CA GLU A 237 6.13 -15.41 -23.17
C GLU A 237 6.22 -15.38 -21.65
N SER A 238 6.76 -14.30 -21.09
CA SER A 238 7.12 -14.21 -19.67
C SER A 238 6.80 -12.84 -19.09
N VAL A 239 6.13 -12.84 -17.95
CA VAL A 239 5.73 -11.64 -17.21
C VAL A 239 6.21 -11.75 -15.77
N LEU A 240 6.89 -10.70 -15.30
CA LEU A 240 7.26 -10.52 -13.90
C LEU A 240 6.43 -9.36 -13.35
N LEU A 241 5.49 -9.66 -12.45
CA LEU A 241 4.67 -8.64 -11.79
C LEU A 241 5.39 -8.06 -10.57
N SER A 242 5.38 -6.74 -10.41
CA SER A 242 5.81 -6.08 -9.17
C SER A 242 4.76 -5.07 -8.66
N PRO A 243 4.22 -5.24 -7.44
CA PRO A 243 3.14 -4.41 -6.92
C PRO A 243 3.66 -3.12 -6.28
N ILE A 244 4.24 -2.23 -7.08
CA ILE A 244 4.87 -0.98 -6.59
C ILE A 244 3.89 -0.03 -5.91
N GLY A 245 2.57 -0.17 -6.15
CA GLY A 245 1.54 0.61 -5.46
C GLY A 245 1.46 0.36 -3.94
N PHE A 246 2.12 -0.68 -3.44
CA PHE A 246 2.06 -1.10 -2.05
C PHE A 246 3.45 -1.37 -1.47
N VAL A 247 3.58 -1.19 -0.15
CA VAL A 247 4.80 -1.52 0.60
C VAL A 247 4.66 -2.78 1.44
N SER A 248 3.45 -3.34 1.55
CA SER A 248 3.15 -4.50 2.38
C SER A 248 2.23 -5.47 1.64
N GLU A 249 2.43 -6.76 1.85
CA GLU A 249 1.46 -7.77 1.42
C GLU A 249 0.13 -7.54 2.15
N HIS A 250 -0.95 -7.75 1.41
CA HIS A 250 -2.31 -7.62 1.90
C HIS A 250 -3.25 -8.40 0.96
N MET A 251 -4.56 -8.23 1.10
CA MET A 251 -5.52 -9.01 0.33
C MET A 251 -5.33 -8.89 -1.19
N GLU A 252 -5.03 -7.70 -1.72
CA GLU A 252 -4.96 -7.48 -3.17
C GLU A 252 -3.70 -8.12 -3.76
N THR A 253 -2.53 -7.95 -3.14
CA THR A 253 -1.32 -8.64 -3.63
C THR A 253 -1.44 -10.16 -3.52
N LEU A 254 -2.05 -10.69 -2.46
CA LEU A 254 -2.20 -12.13 -2.28
C LEU A 254 -3.35 -12.76 -3.06
N TYR A 255 -4.36 -11.98 -3.46
CA TYR A 255 -5.50 -12.48 -4.21
C TYR A 255 -5.47 -12.04 -5.67
N ASP A 256 -5.40 -10.73 -5.93
CA ASP A 256 -5.40 -10.20 -7.28
C ASP A 256 -4.12 -10.65 -8.00
N ASP A 257 -2.94 -10.47 -7.43
CA ASP A 257 -1.69 -10.87 -8.11
C ASP A 257 -1.46 -12.39 -8.09
N ASP A 258 -1.47 -13.02 -6.90
CA ASP A 258 -1.07 -14.43 -6.73
C ASP A 258 -2.15 -15.45 -7.15
N ILE A 259 -3.41 -15.05 -7.31
CA ILE A 259 -4.50 -15.97 -7.67
C ILE A 259 -5.17 -15.54 -8.97
N LEU A 260 -5.67 -14.31 -9.06
CA LEU A 260 -6.43 -13.85 -10.21
C LEU A 260 -5.52 -13.67 -11.44
N TYR A 261 -4.46 -12.87 -11.33
CA TYR A 261 -3.56 -12.58 -12.44
C TYR A 261 -2.62 -13.75 -12.73
N ALA A 262 -2.12 -14.45 -11.72
CA ALA A 262 -1.39 -15.70 -11.92
C ALA A 262 -2.24 -16.76 -12.65
N GLY A 263 -3.50 -16.94 -12.24
CA GLY A 263 -4.42 -17.88 -12.92
C GLY A 263 -4.77 -17.43 -14.35
N LYS A 264 -4.89 -16.13 -14.59
CA LYS A 264 -5.09 -15.58 -15.95
C LYS A 264 -3.85 -15.80 -16.83
N ALA A 265 -2.66 -15.56 -16.29
CA ALA A 265 -1.40 -15.80 -17.00
C ALA A 265 -1.25 -17.29 -17.36
N ASP A 266 -1.57 -18.21 -16.45
CA ASP A 266 -1.60 -19.65 -16.71
C ASP A 266 -2.56 -20.02 -17.85
N ALA A 267 -3.79 -19.48 -17.84
CA ALA A 267 -4.77 -19.70 -18.90
C ALA A 267 -4.32 -19.15 -20.27
N LEU A 268 -3.50 -18.10 -20.28
CA LEU A 268 -2.89 -17.53 -21.49
C LEU A 268 -1.60 -18.25 -21.91
N GLY A 269 -1.08 -19.17 -21.10
CA GLY A 269 0.21 -19.83 -21.30
C GLY A 269 1.38 -18.83 -21.22
N LEU A 270 1.32 -17.89 -20.29
CA LEU A 270 2.41 -16.97 -19.94
C LEU A 270 3.19 -17.55 -18.74
N ARG A 271 4.52 -17.54 -18.81
CA ARG A 271 5.35 -17.73 -17.62
C ARG A 271 5.12 -16.53 -16.71
N PHE A 272 4.76 -16.78 -15.46
CA PHE A 272 4.40 -15.72 -14.52
C PHE A 272 5.21 -15.83 -13.24
N SER A 273 5.76 -14.72 -12.80
CA SER A 273 6.38 -14.58 -11.48
C SER A 273 5.94 -13.27 -10.85
N ARG A 274 5.90 -13.22 -9.52
CA ARG A 274 5.54 -12.01 -8.77
C ARG A 274 6.62 -11.68 -7.76
N ALA A 275 7.13 -10.45 -7.81
CA ALA A 275 7.98 -9.90 -6.78
C ALA A 275 7.16 -9.66 -5.50
N LYS A 276 7.73 -10.02 -4.35
CA LYS A 276 7.12 -9.73 -3.05
C LYS A 276 7.01 -8.22 -2.83
N ALA A 277 5.98 -7.78 -2.12
CA ALA A 277 5.98 -6.44 -1.54
C ALA A 277 7.20 -6.25 -0.60
N LEU A 278 7.52 -5.00 -0.27
CA LEU A 278 8.69 -4.71 0.55
C LEU A 278 8.60 -5.35 1.94
N ASN A 279 7.41 -5.35 2.55
CA ASN A 279 7.14 -5.85 3.89
C ASN A 279 8.08 -5.22 4.92
N ASP A 280 8.65 -6.02 5.81
CA ASP A 280 9.64 -5.63 6.82
C ASP A 280 11.08 -5.84 6.33
N HIS A 281 11.33 -5.80 5.02
CA HIS A 281 12.67 -5.96 4.47
C HIS A 281 13.63 -4.90 5.05
N PRO A 282 14.84 -5.28 5.52
CA PRO A 282 15.78 -4.34 6.15
C PRO A 282 16.03 -3.06 5.33
N ALA A 283 16.22 -3.18 4.01
CA ALA A 283 16.41 -2.02 3.15
C ALA A 283 15.20 -1.06 3.12
N PHE A 284 13.98 -1.57 3.27
CA PHE A 284 12.79 -0.72 3.36
C PHE A 284 12.68 -0.05 4.73
N LEU A 285 13.09 -0.73 5.79
CA LEU A 285 13.14 -0.14 7.13
C LEU A 285 14.19 0.98 7.20
N ASP A 286 15.29 0.85 6.45
CA ASP A 286 16.29 1.93 6.30
C ASP A 286 15.69 3.15 5.59
N VAL A 287 14.89 2.93 4.54
CA VAL A 287 14.11 4.00 3.86
C VAL A 287 13.19 4.71 4.85
N LEU A 288 12.42 3.96 5.65
CA LEU A 288 11.50 4.56 6.63
C LEU A 288 12.26 5.39 7.67
N ALA A 289 13.43 4.93 8.11
CA ALA A 289 14.25 5.67 9.06
C ALA A 289 14.77 6.99 8.45
N ASP A 290 15.28 6.95 7.21
CA ASP A 290 15.74 8.16 6.52
C ASP A 290 14.60 9.16 6.30
N VAL A 291 13.45 8.68 5.83
CA VAL A 291 12.24 9.50 5.63
C VAL A 291 11.80 10.18 6.93
N VAL A 292 11.84 9.47 8.07
CA VAL A 292 11.49 10.04 9.38
C VAL A 292 12.53 11.06 9.85
N GLN A 293 13.82 10.79 9.66
CA GLN A 293 14.90 11.68 10.12
C GLN A 293 14.96 12.99 9.33
N ASN A 294 14.51 12.97 8.07
CA ASN A 294 14.48 14.12 7.17
C ASN A 294 13.14 14.88 7.13
N ALA A 295 12.20 14.59 8.04
CA ALA A 295 10.86 15.20 8.13
C ALA A 295 10.77 16.51 8.96
#